data_AF-A0A2M8NJG4-F1
#
_entry.id   AF-A0A2M8NJG4-F1
#
_cell.length_a   1.000
_cell.length_b   1.000
_cell.length_c   1.000
_cell.angle_alpha   90.00
_cell.angle_beta   90.00
_cell.angle_gamma   90.00
#
_symmetry.space_group_name_H-M   'P 1'
#
loop_
_entity.id
_entity.type
_entity.pdbx_description
1 polymer ?
#
loop_
_entity_poly.entity_id
_entity_poly.type
_entity_poly.pdbx_seq_one_letter_code
_entity_poly.pdbx_strand_id
1 'polypeptide(L)' 'MPDDINTNDFMEGVSAFQSARMRAFWQDIFGLVRGKPAELLSFEDIRARLRLREEYYKGLQDVPLDQIVGSV' A
#
# COMPACT_ATOMS: atom_id res chain seq x y z
N MET A 1 -2.31 -28.19 -17.07
CA MET A 1 -3.47 -27.32 -17.30
C MET A 1 -2.94 -25.90 -17.38
N PRO A 2 -3.18 -25.14 -18.44
CA PRO A 2 -2.80 -23.74 -18.47
C PRO A 2 -3.77 -22.94 -17.58
N ASP A 3 -3.21 -22.00 -16.81
CA ASP A 3 -3.95 -21.06 -15.98
C ASP A 3 -4.74 -20.11 -16.89
N ASP A 4 -6.02 -20.40 -17.10
CA ASP A 4 -6.96 -19.45 -17.69
C ASP A 4 -7.13 -18.29 -16.70
N ILE A 5 -6.31 -17.25 -16.85
CA ILE A 5 -6.50 -15.98 -16.12
C ILE A 5 -7.92 -15.52 -16.46
N ASN A 6 -8.84 -15.66 -15.49
CA ASN A 6 -10.21 -15.20 -15.63
C ASN A 6 -10.16 -13.69 -15.88
N THR A 7 -10.41 -13.30 -17.13
CA THR A 7 -10.44 -11.90 -17.58
C THR A 7 -11.42 -11.08 -16.75
N ASN A 8 -12.46 -11.71 -16.20
CA ASN A 8 -13.40 -11.10 -15.27
C ASN A 8 -12.73 -10.69 -13.95
N ASP A 9 -11.93 -11.57 -13.33
CA ASP A 9 -11.22 -11.28 -12.07
C ASP A 9 -10.23 -10.13 -12.25
N PHE A 10 -9.58 -10.08 -13.43
CA PHE A 10 -8.70 -8.98 -13.79
C PHE A 10 -9.46 -7.65 -13.93
N MET A 11 -10.60 -7.64 -14.61
CA MET A 11 -11.43 -6.44 -14.75
C MET A 11 -11.99 -5.96 -13.41
N GLU A 12 -12.37 -6.88 -12.52
CA GLU A 12 -12.82 -6.57 -11.16
C GLU A 12 -11.69 -5.93 -10.34
N GLY A 13 -10.48 -6.52 -10.38
CA GLY A 13 -9.29 -5.96 -9.75
C GLY A 13 -8.93 -4.56 -10.25
N VAL A 14 -9.03 -4.31 -11.56
CA VAL A 14 -8.79 -2.99 -12.15
C VAL A 14 -9.82 -1.96 -11.65
N SER A 15 -11.11 -2.34 -11.56
CA SER A 15 -12.16 -1.45 -11.06
C SER A 15 -11.96 -1.12 -9.58
N ALA A 16 -11.66 -2.14 -8.76
CA ALA A 16 -11.36 -1.98 -7.34
C ALA A 16 -10.17 -1.02 -7.14
N PHE A 17 -9.07 -1.22 -7.87
CA PHE A 17 -7.89 -0.36 -7.82
C PHE A 17 -8.20 1.09 -8.21
N GLN A 18 -8.95 1.31 -9.30
CA GLN A 18 -9.35 2.66 -9.70
C GLN A 18 -10.18 3.36 -8.61
N SER A 19 -11.09 2.64 -7.98
CA SER A 19 -11.91 3.17 -6.88
C SER A 19 -11.07 3.53 -5.64
N ALA A 20 -10.09 2.69 -5.28
CA ALA A 20 -9.17 2.92 -4.18
C ALA A 20 -8.25 4.11 -4.45
N ARG A 21 -7.71 4.21 -5.66
CA ARG A 21 -6.89 5.36 -6.10
C ARG A 21 -7.65 6.67 -6.03
N MET A 22 -8.91 6.70 -6.48
CA MET A 22 -9.75 7.90 -6.40
C MET A 22 -10.02 8.29 -4.94
N ARG A 23 -10.26 7.32 -4.06
CA ARG A 23 -10.45 7.56 -2.63
C ARG A 23 -9.20 8.16 -1.98
N ALA A 24 -8.03 7.60 -2.27
CA ALA A 24 -6.74 8.11 -1.80
C ALA A 24 -6.50 9.56 -2.26
N PHE A 25 -6.76 9.86 -3.54
CA PHE A 25 -6.66 11.23 -4.06
C PHE A 25 -7.52 12.25 -3.30
N TRP A 26 -8.78 11.91 -3.02
CA TRP A 26 -9.64 12.78 -2.22
C TRP A 26 -9.16 12.90 -0.77
N GLN A 27 -8.66 11.81 -0.16
CA GLN A 27 -8.08 11.83 1.18
C GLN A 27 -6.90 12.80 1.25
N ASP A 28 -6.03 12.82 0.24
CA ASP A 28 -4.89 13.74 0.17
C ASP A 28 -5.35 15.19 0.08
N ILE A 29 -6.32 15.49 -0.79
CA ILE A 29 -6.90 16.84 -0.92
C ILE A 29 -7.50 17.30 0.42
N PHE A 30 -8.31 16.47 1.07
CA PHE A 30 -8.90 16.82 2.36
C PHE A 30 -7.84 16.93 3.47
N GLY A 31 -6.77 16.15 3.43
CA GLY A 31 -5.63 16.22 4.34
C GLY A 31 -4.92 17.57 4.26
N LEU A 32 -4.67 18.05 3.03
CA LEU A 32 -4.09 19.38 2.78
C LEU A 32 -4.99 20.50 3.33
N VAL A 33 -6.30 20.46 3.05
CA VAL A 33 -7.26 21.48 3.53
C VAL A 33 -7.36 21.49 5.07
N ARG A 34 -7.25 20.32 5.72
CA ARG A 34 -7.34 20.19 7.18
C ARG A 34 -6.00 20.43 7.91
N GLY A 35 -4.91 20.73 7.20
CA GLY A 35 -3.58 20.90 7.79
C GLY A 35 -2.98 19.62 8.36
N LYS A 36 -3.47 18.45 7.92
CA LYS A 36 -2.93 17.12 8.24
C LYS A 36 -2.55 16.44 6.92
N PRO A 37 -1.44 16.85 6.29
CA PRO A 37 -1.04 16.26 5.01
C PRO A 37 -0.91 14.75 5.19
N ALA A 38 -1.57 13.99 4.32
CA ALA A 38 -1.47 12.53 4.28
C ALA A 38 -0.19 12.09 3.54
N GLU A 39 0.90 12.84 3.75
CA GLU A 39 2.16 12.60 3.06
C GLU A 39 2.74 11.27 3.53
N LEU A 40 3.10 10.42 2.57
CA LEU A 40 3.84 9.20 2.86
C LEU A 40 5.19 9.60 3.42
N LEU A 41 5.45 9.17 4.65
CA LEU A 41 6.74 9.41 5.29
C LEU A 41 7.80 8.57 4.60
N SER A 42 8.88 9.23 4.18
CA SER A 42 10.08 8.54 3.67
C SER A 42 10.56 7.54 4.71
N PHE A 43 10.68 6.29 4.30
CA PHE A 43 11.17 5.22 5.16
C PHE A 43 12.55 5.56 5.73
N GLU A 44 13.46 6.07 4.90
CA GLU A 44 14.82 6.44 5.31
C GLU A 44 14.82 7.61 6.32
N ASP A 45 13.96 8.61 6.13
CA ASP A 45 13.86 9.74 7.05
C ASP A 45 13.37 9.30 8.43
N ILE A 46 12.38 8.40 8.47
CA ILE A 46 11.85 7.84 9.72
C ILE A 46 12.86 6.91 10.38
N ARG A 47 13.55 6.07 9.60
CA ARG A 47 14.61 5.19 10.08
C ARG A 47 15.72 5.99 10.76
N ALA A 48 16.18 7.07 10.13
CA ALA A 48 17.21 7.95 10.69
C ALA A 48 16.74 8.65 11.97
N ARG A 49 15.50 9.19 11.99
CA ARG A 49 14.91 9.85 13.17
C ARG A 49 14.74 8.90 14.35
N LEU A 50 14.31 7.66 14.09
CA LEU A 50 14.12 6.62 15.11
C LEU A 50 15.43 5.95 15.55
N ARG A 51 16.57 6.27 14.91
CA ARG A 51 17.87 5.63 15.17
C ARG A 51 17.77 4.10 15.10
N LEU A 52 17.07 3.58 14.08
CA LEU A 52 17.02 2.14 13.82
C LEU A 52 18.38 1.71 13.25
N ARG A 53 19.25 1.18 14.12
CA ARG A 53 20.65 0.94 13.78
C ARG A 53 20.92 -0.43 13.14
N GLU A 54 19.97 -1.37 13.21
CA GLU A 54 20.23 -2.75 12.79
C GLU A 54 19.01 -3.35 12.10
N GLU A 55 19.11 -3.55 10.79
CA GLU A 55 18.24 -4.46 10.05
C GLU A 55 18.81 -5.86 10.22
N TYR A 56 18.02 -6.78 10.79
CA TYR A 56 18.41 -8.17 10.92
C TYR A 56 17.59 -9.00 9.94
N TYR A 57 18.29 -9.82 9.16
CA TYR A 57 17.63 -10.74 8.24
C TYR A 57 16.83 -11.78 9.04
N LYS A 58 15.51 -11.81 8.83
CA LYS A 58 14.58 -12.71 9.53
C LYS A 58 14.28 -14.03 8.81
N GLY A 59 14.92 -14.27 7.66
CA GLY A 59 14.50 -15.35 6.76
C GLY A 59 13.32 -14.95 5.87
N LEU A 60 12.94 -15.87 4.98
CA LEU A 60 11.70 -15.76 4.22
C LEU A 60 10.51 -15.95 5.17
N GLN A 61 9.51 -15.09 5.08
CA GLN A 61 8.28 -15.19 5.85
C GLN A 61 7.08 -15.21 4.91
N ASP A 62 6.20 -16.18 5.10
CA ASP A 62 4.92 -16.22 4.42
C ASP A 62 4.00 -15.15 5.04
N VAL A 63 3.47 -14.25 4.21
CA VAL A 63 2.53 -13.22 4.63
C VAL A 63 1.14 -13.62 4.10
N PRO A 64 0.16 -13.90 4.98
CA PRO A 64 -1.21 -14.16 4.56
C PRO A 64 -1.78 -12.99 3.77
N LEU A 65 -2.48 -13.29 2.67
CA LEU A 65 -2.99 -12.26 1.74
C LEU A 65 -3.95 -11.27 2.42
N ASP A 66 -4.76 -11.76 3.36
CA ASP A 66 -5.69 -10.97 4.18
C ASP A 66 -4.99 -10.02 5.17
N GLN A 67 -3.67 -10.20 5.40
CA GLN A 67 -2.85 -9.33 6.24
C GLN A 67 -2.07 -8.27 5.46
N ILE A 68 -2.13 -8.28 4.13
CA ILE A 68 -1.46 -7.27 3.31
C ILE A 68 -2.34 -6.02 3.24
N VAL A 69 -2.09 -5.08 4.14
CA VAL A 69 -2.80 -3.79 4.17
C VAL A 69 -2.20 -2.87 3.10
N GLY A 70 -3.06 -2.25 2.29
CA GLY A 70 -2.65 -1.28 1.26
C GLY A 70 -2.33 -1.88 -0.11
N SER A 71 -2.45 -3.19 -0.28
CA SER A 71 -2.42 -3.86 -1.58
C SER A 71 -3.83 -4.11 -2.11
N VAL A 72 -4.57 -3.04 -2.45
CA VAL A 72 -5.79 -3.08 -3.28
C VAL A 72 -6.01 -1.72 -3.93
#